data_AF-A0A1C3VL08-F1
#
_entry.id   AF-A0A1C3VL08-F1
#
_cell.length_a   1.000
_cell.length_b   1.000
_cell.length_c   1.000
_cell.angle_alpha   90.00
_cell.angle_beta   90.00
_cell.angle_gamma   90.00
#
_symmetry.space_group_name_H-M   'P 1'
#
loop_
_entity.id
_entity.type
_entity.pdbx_description
1 polymer ?
#
loop_
_entity_poly.entity_id
_entity_poly.type
_entity_poly.pdbx_seq_one_letter_code
_entity_poly.pdbx_strand_id
1 'polypeptide(L)' 'MKLAKLPDRTPVKMNVVVMPGLAQRLREYAAFYAETYGSKEEVTELIPFMLEAFLDGDVAFKKGRKKVDGTISSSSD' A
#
# COMPACT_ATOMS: atom_id res chain seq x y z
N MET A 1 14.60 20.64 -21.92
CA MET A 1 13.68 19.56 -21.53
C MET A 1 12.95 20.00 -20.27
N LYS A 2 11.61 20.02 -20.26
CA LYS A 2 10.85 20.38 -19.05
C LYS A 2 10.40 19.09 -18.37
N LEU A 3 10.78 18.92 -17.11
CA LEU A 3 10.29 17.83 -16.28
C LEU A 3 8.76 17.94 -16.21
N ALA A 4 8.05 16.83 -16.41
CA ALA A 4 6.62 16.77 -16.11
C ALA A 4 6.39 17.07 -14.62
N LYS A 5 5.20 17.59 -14.28
CA LYS A 5 4.84 17.85 -12.89
C LYS A 5 4.98 16.57 -12.08
N LEU A 6 5.75 16.63 -10.99
CA LEU A 6 5.93 15.50 -10.10
C LEU A 6 4.58 15.06 -9.51
N PRO A 7 4.38 13.75 -9.28
CA PRO A 7 3.16 13.27 -8.63
C PRO A 7 3.01 13.90 -7.25
N ASP A 8 1.77 14.07 -6.81
CA ASP A 8 1.51 14.44 -5.42
C ASP A 8 2.04 13.33 -4.50
N ARG A 9 2.81 13.74 -3.50
CA ARG A 9 3.44 12.85 -2.50
C ARG A 9 3.03 13.24 -1.09
N THR A 10 2.00 14.07 -0.95
CA THR A 10 1.47 14.48 0.35
C THR A 10 0.92 13.25 1.07
N PRO A 11 1.48 12.86 2.23
CA PRO A 11 0.98 11.70 2.96
C PRO A 11 -0.44 11.96 3.45
N VAL A 12 -1.31 10.95 3.34
CA VAL A 12 -2.68 11.00 3.87
C VAL A 12 -2.74 10.18 5.15
N LYS A 13 -3.17 10.81 6.25
CA LYS A 13 -3.39 10.10 7.52
C LYS A 13 -4.70 9.29 7.46
N MET A 14 -4.62 8.01 7.78
CA MET A 14 -5.76 7.12 7.87
C MET A 14 -5.82 6.46 9.26
N ASN A 15 -6.98 6.49 9.90
CA ASN A 15 -7.21 5.76 11.16
C ASN A 15 -7.85 4.41 10.83
N VAL A 16 -7.31 3.32 11.39
CA VAL A 16 -7.80 1.94 11.17
C VAL A 16 -7.97 1.24 12.51
N VAL A 17 -9.08 0.51 12.66
CA VAL A 17 -9.31 -0.39 13.80
C VAL A 17 -9.15 -1.82 13.31
N VAL A 18 -8.30 -2.60 13.98
CA VAL A 18 -8.03 -3.99 13.63
C VAL A 18 -8.47 -4.93 14.76
N MET A 19 -8.89 -6.14 14.39
CA MET A 19 -9.24 -7.17 15.37
C MET A 19 -7.99 -7.64 16.14
N PRO A 20 -8.13 -8.11 17.40
CA PRO A 20 -7.00 -8.53 18.24
C PRO A 20 -6.08 -9.56 17.58
N GLY A 21 -6.66 -10.52 16.85
CA GLY A 21 -5.88 -11.54 16.13
C GLY A 21 -5.03 -10.98 14.99
N LEU A 22 -5.46 -9.91 14.33
CA LEU A 22 -4.62 -9.23 13.33
C LEU A 22 -3.54 -8.39 14.02
N ALA A 23 -3.89 -7.67 15.09
CA ALA A 23 -2.93 -6.89 15.86
C ALA A 23 -1.78 -7.75 16.40
N GLN A 24 -2.08 -8.97 16.85
CA GLN A 24 -1.09 -9.92 17.32
C GLN A 24 -0.14 -10.36 16.21
N ARG A 25 -0.67 -10.80 15.07
CA ARG A 25 0.14 -11.21 13.92
C ARG A 25 1.03 -10.09 13.37
N LEU A 26 0.54 -8.84 13.39
CA LEU A 26 1.34 -7.70 12.98
C LEU A 26 2.55 -7.46 13.92
N ARG A 27 2.36 -7.63 15.24
CA ARG A 27 3.47 -7.54 16.21
C ARG A 27 4.48 -8.66 16.04
N GLU A 28 4.01 -9.88 15.81
CA GLU A 28 4.88 -11.03 15.51
C GLU A 28 5.71 -10.80 14.26
N TYR A 29 5.08 -10.25 13.21
CA TYR A 29 5.81 -9.89 12.00
C TYR A 29 6.86 -8.80 12.25
N ALA A 30 6.55 -7.76 13.04
CA ALA A 30 7.52 -6.72 13.37
C ALA A 30 8.74 -7.29 14.14
N ALA A 31 8.51 -8.25 15.04
CA ALA A 31 9.59 -8.96 15.72
C ALA A 31 10.46 -9.76 14.74
N PHE A 32 9.82 -10.52 13.83
CA PHE A 32 10.52 -11.25 12.77
C PHE A 32 11.32 -10.33 11.83
N TYR A 33 10.75 -9.18 11.46
CA TYR A 33 11.42 -8.18 10.65
C TYR A 33 12.69 -7.66 11.34
N ALA A 34 12.60 -7.34 12.63
CA ALA A 34 13.75 -6.88 13.41
C ALA A 34 14.84 -7.95 13.53
N GLU A 35 14.47 -9.22 13.70
CA GLU A 35 15.41 -10.34 13.70
C GLU A 35 16.11 -10.49 12.33
N THR A 36 15.35 -10.34 11.24
CA THR A 36 15.85 -10.53 9.88
C THR A 36 16.77 -9.41 9.43
N TYR A 37 16.45 -8.16 9.77
CA TYR A 37 17.13 -6.97 9.22
C TYR A 37 17.93 -6.17 10.25
N GLY A 38 17.89 -6.55 11.54
CA GLY A 38 18.62 -5.89 12.62
C GLY A 38 18.10 -4.52 13.03
N SER A 39 17.04 -4.02 12.38
CA SER A 39 16.36 -2.76 12.74
C SER A 39 14.96 -3.05 13.25
N LYS A 40 14.67 -2.54 14.46
CA LYS A 40 13.32 -2.61 15.02
C LYS A 40 12.50 -1.45 14.46
N GLU A 41 11.47 -1.80 13.71
CA GLU A 41 10.46 -0.86 13.22
C GLU A 41 9.13 -1.08 13.93
N GLU A 42 8.39 0.00 14.16
CA GLU A 42 7.04 -0.08 14.72
C GLU A 42 6.07 -0.64 13.67
N VAL A 43 5.04 -1.35 14.14
CA VAL A 43 4.00 -1.92 13.26
C VAL A 43 3.39 -0.85 12.34
N THR A 44 3.19 0.36 12.84
CA THR A 44 2.61 1.47 12.08
C THR A 44 3.49 1.92 10.92
N GLU A 45 4.82 1.79 11.04
CA GLU A 45 5.78 2.13 9.99
C GLU A 45 5.86 1.02 8.94
N LEU A 46 5.62 -0.24 9.33
CA LEU A 46 5.63 -1.38 8.41
C LEU A 46 4.33 -1.51 7.60
N ILE A 47 3.18 -1.12 8.17
CA ILE A 47 1.86 -1.26 7.54
C ILE A 47 1.80 -0.65 6.12
N PRO A 48 2.27 0.59 5.86
CA PRO A 48 2.25 1.16 4.52
C PRO A 48 2.94 0.27 3.48
N PHE A 49 4.14 -0.22 3.77
CA PHE A 49 4.90 -1.10 2.86
C PHE A 49 4.21 -2.46 2.67
N MET A 50 3.63 -3.02 3.72
CA MET A 50 2.86 -4.27 3.63
C MET A 50 1.63 -4.11 2.72
N LEU A 51 0.91 -2.98 2.84
CA LEU A 51 -0.27 -2.70 2.02
C LEU A 51 0.11 -2.43 0.56
N GLU A 52 1.20 -1.71 0.31
CA GLU A 52 1.75 -1.56 -1.05
C GLU A 52 2.09 -2.90 -1.67
N ALA A 53 2.86 -3.75 -0.97
CA ALA A 53 3.21 -5.08 -1.44
C ALA A 53 1.98 -5.97 -1.68
N PHE A 54 0.97 -5.88 -0.81
CA PHE A 54 -0.30 -6.59 -0.99
C PHE A 54 -1.05 -6.15 -2.26
N LEU A 55 -1.22 -4.84 -2.45
CA LEU A 55 -1.88 -4.29 -3.64
C LEU A 55 -1.08 -4.58 -4.92
N ASP A 56 0.24 -4.62 -4.81
CA ASP A 56 1.11 -5.01 -5.92
C ASP A 56 1.04 -6.50 -6.25
N GLY A 57 0.77 -7.35 -5.27
CA GLY A 57 0.54 -8.78 -5.48
C GLY A 57 -0.82 -9.12 -6.09
N ASP A 58 -1.83 -8.26 -5.95
CA ASP A 58 -3.20 -8.55 -6.40
C ASP A 58 -3.39 -8.33 -7.92
N VAL A 59 -3.25 -9.43 -8.67
CA VAL A 59 -3.44 -9.45 -10.13
C VAL A 59 -4.88 -9.09 -10.53
N ALA A 60 -5.89 -9.51 -9.77
CA ALA A 60 -7.29 -9.23 -10.09
C ALA A 60 -7.58 -7.73 -9.93
N PHE A 61 -7.09 -7.13 -8.84
CA PHE A 61 -7.13 -5.69 -8.61
C PHE A 61 -6.43 -4.92 -9.74
N LYS A 62 -5.21 -5.32 -10.12
CA LYS A 62 -4.46 -4.69 -11.24
C LYS A 62 -5.22 -4.76 -12.57
N LYS A 63 -5.88 -5.88 -12.88
CA LYS A 63 -6.70 -6.02 -14.09
C LYS A 63 -7.97 -5.16 -14.04
N GLY A 64 -8.59 -5.02 -12.86
CA GLY A 64 -9.74 -4.14 -12.64
C GLY A 64 -9.42 -2.67 -12.90
N ARG A 65 -8.26 -2.18 -12.42
CA ARG A 65 -7.81 -0.79 -12.63
C ARG A 65 -7.71 -0.40 -14.11
N LYS A 66 -7.15 -1.28 -14.95
CA LYS A 66 -7.05 -1.04 -16.41
C LYS A 66 -8.42 -0.86 -17.08
N LYS A 67 -9.46 -1.53 -16.57
CA LYS A 67 -10.82 -1.38 -17.10
C LYS A 67 -11.44 -0.04 -16.70
N VAL A 68 -11.20 0.42 -15.47
CA VAL A 68 -11.70 1.72 -14.99
C VAL A 68 -11.06 2.88 -15.76
N ASP A 69 -9.74 2.87 -15.93
CA ASP A 69 -9.04 3.92 -16.72
C ASP A 69 -9.42 3.88 -18.21
N GLY A 70 -9.66 2.69 -18.77
CA GLY A 70 -10.08 2.53 -20.17
C GLY A 70 -11.53 2.96 -20.45
N THR A 71 -12.41 2.98 -19.44
CA THR A 71 -13.83 3.32 -19.63
C THR A 71 -14.08 4.84 -19.62
N ILE A 72 -13.17 5.64 -19.07
CA ILE A 72 -13.25 7.11 -19.10
C ILE A 72 -12.83 7.66 -20.48
N SER A 73 -12.20 6.84 -21.34
CA SER A 73 -11.65 7.28 -22.63
C SER A 73 -12.62 7.17 -23.83
N SER A 74 -13.87 6.71 -23.64
CA SER A 74 -14.85 6.61 -24.74
C SER A 74 -16.13 7.39 -24.42
N SER A 75 -16.04 8.72 -24.45
CA SER A 75 -17.18 9.62 -24.62
C SER A 75 -16.67 10.94 -25.21
N SER A 76 -16.44 10.94 -26.51
CA SER A 76 -16.42 12.16 -27.33
C SER A 76 -16.93 11.77 -28.72
N ASP A 77 -18.10 12.34 -29.02
CA ASP A 77 -18.86 12.44 -30.29
C ASP A 77 -18.81 11.30 -31.33
#